data_AF-A0A959G838-F1
#
_entry.id   AF-A0A959G838-F1
#
_cell.length_a   1.000
_cell.length_b   1.000
_cell.length_c   1.000
_cell.angle_alpha   90.00
_cell.angle_beta   90.00
_cell.angle_gamma   90.00
#
_symmetry.space_group_name_H-M   'P 1'
#
loop_
_entity.id
_entity.type
_entity.pdbx_description
1 polymer ?
#
loop_
_entity_poly.entity_id
_entity_poly.type
_entity_poly.pdbx_seq_one_letter_code
_entity_poly.pdbx_strand_id
1 'polypeptide(L)'
;MKIHINYITSRYPVWMSKSIPELPNWRAYQGCIVVVLLIFLYLKPIGKSGEEDKYVSFVTCPIIRDSKTFPCWLVAHEGKTYYLGQQGRSGSLFYPPQLKHQVLVEGYVKEGSLLCGGIVLDPVVISVLPELDLSCNTLLPAQDGLEPPPPIPYPENKLLADDTRSFTIYFDFDSDFLSLHKTRIVSEAVRIAKLNQLKSVEINTFRATTLLSDGGKLVEKANIAELRAEKLRDIFEGLGFEESKIRVIVTNKASKGKGENDWQMRKAVIRLY
;
A
#
# COMPACT_ATOMS: atom_id res chain seq x y z
N MET A 1 41.34 15.86 21.19
CA MET A 1 41.05 16.36 19.83
C MET A 1 39.76 17.18 19.91
N LYS A 2 39.87 18.52 19.92
CA LYS A 2 38.73 19.46 20.01
C LYS A 2 38.30 19.82 18.59
N ILE A 3 37.03 19.61 18.26
CA ILE A 3 36.47 20.01 16.97
C ILE A 3 35.67 21.29 17.20
N HIS A 4 36.14 22.38 16.61
CA HIS A 4 35.44 23.66 16.49
C HIS A 4 34.34 23.53 15.43
N ILE A 5 33.12 23.95 15.76
CA ILE A 5 32.03 24.13 14.79
C ILE A 5 31.88 25.64 14.55
N ASN A 6 32.18 26.08 13.34
CA ASN A 6 31.96 27.45 12.87
C ASN A 6 30.52 27.59 12.37
N TYR A 7 29.83 28.62 12.84
CA TYR A 7 28.53 29.07 12.34
C TYR A 7 28.71 29.79 11.00
N ILE A 8 28.00 29.33 9.96
CA ILE A 8 27.83 30.07 8.70
C ILE A 8 26.46 30.74 8.73
N THR A 9 26.46 32.07 8.67
CA THR A 9 25.28 32.91 8.51
C THR A 9 25.02 33.10 7.02
N SER A 10 23.82 32.74 6.55
CA SER A 10 23.36 33.00 5.18
C SER A 10 22.24 34.04 5.22
N ARG A 11 22.52 35.19 4.59
CA ARG A 11 21.59 36.30 4.34
C ARG A 11 20.67 35.92 3.18
N TYR A 12 19.35 36.02 3.38
CA TYR A 12 18.38 36.06 2.28
C TYR A 12 17.93 37.50 2.03
N PRO A 13 17.89 37.97 0.77
CA PRO A 13 17.42 39.30 0.43
C PRO A 13 15.90 39.36 0.26
N VAL A 14 15.34 40.47 0.75
CA VAL A 14 13.98 40.97 0.56
C VAL A 14 13.84 41.56 -0.84
N TRP A 15 12.92 41.10 -1.69
CA TRP A 15 12.44 41.86 -2.85
C TRP A 15 10.94 41.65 -3.13
N MET A 16 10.23 42.76 -2.99
CA MET A 16 9.14 43.33 -3.80
C MET A 16 7.81 42.58 -3.99
N SER A 17 6.82 43.16 -3.32
CA SER A 17 5.39 43.20 -3.63
C SER A 17 5.11 43.58 -5.10
N LYS A 18 4.35 42.74 -5.81
CA LYS A 18 3.65 43.15 -7.02
C LYS A 18 2.18 43.37 -6.73
N SER A 19 1.72 44.53 -7.17
CA SER A 19 0.37 45.07 -7.14
C SER A 19 -0.63 44.20 -7.91
N ILE A 20 -1.82 44.06 -7.33
CA ILE A 20 -3.00 43.39 -7.87
C ILE A 20 -3.76 44.43 -8.71
N PRO A 21 -4.10 44.17 -9.98
CA PRO A 21 -4.98 45.06 -10.75
C PRO A 21 -6.44 44.86 -10.34
N GLU A 22 -7.13 45.98 -10.15
CA GLU A 22 -8.53 46.11 -9.78
C GLU A 22 -9.48 45.53 -10.85
N LEU A 23 -10.53 44.84 -10.39
CA LEU A 23 -11.64 44.36 -11.23
C LEU A 23 -12.66 45.49 -11.46
N PRO A 24 -13.18 45.68 -12.68
CA PRO A 24 -14.21 46.67 -12.93
C PRO A 24 -15.60 46.22 -12.44
N ASN A 25 -16.26 47.14 -11.74
CA ASN A 25 -17.67 47.12 -11.36
C ASN A 25 -18.58 46.90 -12.58
N TRP A 26 -19.46 45.89 -12.53
CA TRP A 26 -20.58 45.74 -13.45
C TRP A 26 -21.90 45.75 -12.67
N ARG A 27 -22.49 46.94 -12.57
CA ARG A 27 -23.93 47.12 -12.34
C ARG A 27 -24.53 47.68 -13.62
N ALA A 28 -25.79 47.32 -13.84
CA ALA A 28 -26.68 47.70 -14.94
C ALA A 28 -26.57 46.81 -16.19
N TYR A 29 -27.47 45.83 -16.30
CA TYR A 29 -28.35 45.71 -17.46
C TYR A 29 -29.65 45.03 -17.01
N GLN A 30 -30.67 45.86 -16.76
CA GLN A 30 -32.07 45.46 -16.68
C GLN A 30 -32.63 45.41 -18.10
N GLY A 31 -33.40 44.36 -18.39
CA GLY A 31 -34.45 44.38 -19.41
C GLY A 31 -34.04 43.91 -20.81
N CYS A 32 -34.35 42.65 -21.13
CA CYS A 32 -35.22 42.33 -22.27
C CYS A 32 -35.48 40.82 -22.30
N ILE A 33 -36.72 40.48 -21.98
CA ILE A 33 -37.34 39.18 -22.22
C ILE A 33 -37.58 39.09 -23.73
N VAL A 34 -36.91 38.15 -24.42
CA VAL A 34 -37.37 37.65 -25.72
C VAL A 34 -37.33 36.13 -25.69
N VAL A 35 -38.51 35.58 -25.95
CA VAL A 35 -38.85 34.17 -26.07
C VAL A 35 -38.05 33.52 -27.21
N VAL A 36 -37.25 32.50 -26.91
CA VAL A 36 -36.82 31.50 -27.88
C VAL A 36 -37.25 30.13 -27.38
N LEU A 37 -38.31 29.63 -28.02
CA LEU A 37 -38.86 28.29 -27.89
C LEU A 37 -37.88 27.25 -28.48
N LEU A 38 -37.79 26.10 -27.79
CA LEU A 38 -37.64 24.74 -28.35
C LEU A 38 -36.38 24.40 -29.15
N ILE A 39 -35.28 24.04 -28.46
CA ILE A 39 -34.52 22.78 -28.68
C ILE A 39 -33.89 22.38 -27.31
N PHE A 40 -34.62 21.67 -26.47
CA PHE A 40 -34.10 21.10 -25.20
C PHE A 40 -34.39 19.59 -25.12
N LEU A 41 -34.26 18.89 -26.25
CA LEU A 41 -34.37 17.43 -26.32
C LEU A 41 -33.15 16.88 -27.05
N TYR A 42 -32.41 16.01 -26.35
CA TYR A 42 -31.28 15.19 -26.83
C TYR A 42 -29.87 15.79 -26.90
N LEU A 43 -29.43 16.44 -25.82
CA LEU A 43 -28.02 16.30 -25.43
C LEU A 43 -27.98 15.48 -24.14
N LYS A 44 -27.88 14.16 -24.29
CA LYS A 44 -27.36 13.32 -23.19
C LYS A 44 -26.02 13.95 -22.80
N PRO A 45 -25.75 14.24 -21.52
CA PRO A 45 -24.38 14.48 -21.11
C PRO A 45 -23.59 13.26 -21.57
N ILE A 46 -22.57 13.49 -22.40
CA ILE A 46 -21.52 12.48 -22.60
C ILE A 46 -20.92 12.35 -21.21
N GLY A 47 -21.43 11.37 -20.46
CA GLY A 47 -20.76 10.93 -19.26
C GLY A 47 -19.35 10.62 -19.71
N LYS A 48 -18.36 11.33 -19.15
CA LYS A 48 -17.10 10.67 -18.92
C LYS A 48 -17.49 9.39 -18.20
N SER A 49 -17.34 8.24 -18.86
CA SER A 49 -17.28 6.97 -18.14
C SER A 49 -16.04 7.09 -17.28
N GLY A 50 -16.18 7.74 -16.13
CA GLY A 50 -15.32 7.45 -15.00
C GLY A 50 -15.63 6.01 -14.66
N GLU A 51 -14.94 5.09 -15.35
CA GLU A 51 -14.81 3.73 -14.87
C GLU A 51 -14.08 3.90 -13.55
N GLU A 52 -14.85 3.81 -12.47
CA GLU A 52 -14.35 3.79 -11.10
C GLU A 52 -13.14 2.85 -11.04
N ASP A 53 -12.06 3.25 -10.35
CA ASP A 53 -10.81 2.47 -10.29
C ASP A 53 -11.16 0.99 -10.03
N LYS A 54 -11.01 0.15 -11.05
CA LYS A 54 -11.53 -1.22 -10.98
C LYS A 54 -10.66 -2.00 -10.01
N TYR A 55 -11.23 -2.48 -8.91
CA TYR A 55 -10.52 -3.38 -8.01
C TYR A 55 -10.39 -4.77 -8.64
N VAL A 56 -9.22 -5.38 -8.49
CA VAL A 56 -8.94 -6.76 -8.93
C VAL A 56 -8.34 -7.56 -7.78
N SER A 57 -8.78 -8.81 -7.64
CA SER A 57 -8.24 -9.78 -6.69
C SER A 57 -8.15 -11.17 -7.34
N PHE A 58 -6.96 -11.70 -7.54
CA PHE A 58 -6.80 -12.99 -8.21
C PHE A 58 -5.51 -13.70 -7.81
N VAL A 59 -5.49 -15.02 -8.01
CA VAL A 59 -4.30 -15.85 -7.85
C VAL A 59 -3.75 -16.22 -9.22
N THR A 60 -2.44 -16.07 -9.41
CA THR A 60 -1.79 -16.44 -10.66
C THR A 60 -0.28 -16.63 -10.46
N CYS A 61 0.40 -17.13 -11.49
CA CYS A 61 1.85 -17.26 -11.48
C CYS A 61 2.53 -15.89 -11.73
N PRO A 62 3.55 -15.53 -10.93
CA PRO A 62 4.39 -14.38 -11.23
C PRO A 62 5.26 -14.68 -12.46
N ILE A 63 5.49 -13.64 -13.25
CA ILE A 63 6.33 -13.63 -14.45
C ILE A 63 7.47 -12.65 -14.18
N ILE A 64 8.71 -13.06 -14.44
CA ILE A 64 9.84 -12.11 -14.47
C ILE A 64 10.04 -11.69 -15.91
N ARG A 65 10.12 -10.38 -16.14
CA ARG A 65 10.61 -9.82 -17.40
C ARG A 65 11.95 -9.15 -17.16
N ASP A 66 12.96 -9.57 -17.90
CA ASP A 66 14.25 -8.89 -17.90
C ASP A 66 14.12 -7.49 -18.52
N SER A 67 15.03 -6.58 -18.20
CA SER A 67 15.08 -5.23 -18.79
C SER A 67 16.51 -4.71 -18.83
N LYS A 68 16.76 -3.55 -19.46
CA LYS A 68 18.11 -2.98 -19.51
C LYS A 68 18.61 -2.54 -18.14
N THR A 69 17.70 -2.28 -17.19
CA THR A 69 18.03 -1.70 -15.88
C THR A 69 17.76 -2.67 -14.73
N PHE A 70 16.48 -2.98 -14.48
CA PHE A 70 16.05 -3.89 -13.42
C PHE A 70 14.93 -4.79 -13.93
N PRO A 71 14.95 -6.10 -13.62
CA PRO A 71 13.83 -6.97 -13.99
C PRO A 71 12.52 -6.51 -13.36
N CYS A 72 11.42 -6.76 -14.05
CA CYS A 72 10.07 -6.43 -13.59
C CYS A 72 9.31 -7.70 -13.19
N TRP A 73 8.53 -7.59 -12.12
CA TRP A 73 7.51 -8.56 -11.78
C TRP A 73 6.22 -8.20 -12.50
N LEU A 74 5.69 -9.18 -13.23
CA LEU A 74 4.44 -9.12 -13.96
C LEU A 74 3.55 -10.29 -13.56
N VAL A 75 2.26 -10.20 -13.88
CA VAL A 75 1.33 -11.33 -13.84
C VAL A 75 0.36 -11.27 -15.00
N ALA A 76 -0.15 -12.42 -15.42
CA ALA A 76 -1.21 -12.52 -16.42
C ALA A 76 -2.52 -12.96 -15.76
N HIS A 77 -3.62 -12.30 -16.10
CA HIS A 77 -4.96 -12.65 -15.66
C HIS A 77 -5.99 -12.15 -16.68
N GLU A 78 -6.94 -13.01 -17.08
CA GLU A 78 -8.01 -12.70 -18.05
C GLU A 78 -7.50 -12.02 -19.34
N GLY A 79 -6.39 -12.52 -19.88
CA GLY A 79 -5.78 -11.98 -21.11
C GLY A 79 -5.10 -10.62 -20.95
N LYS A 80 -5.02 -10.08 -19.72
CA LYS A 80 -4.33 -8.84 -19.38
C LYS A 80 -3.04 -9.13 -18.63
N THR A 81 -2.04 -8.29 -18.85
CA THR A 81 -0.77 -8.30 -18.11
C THR A 81 -0.77 -7.16 -17.12
N TYR A 82 -0.46 -7.43 -15.85
CA TYR A 82 -0.35 -6.43 -14.80
C TYR A 82 1.10 -6.30 -14.34
N TYR A 83 1.48 -5.07 -14.01
CA TYR A 83 2.77 -4.74 -13.42
C TYR A 83 2.68 -4.75 -11.90
N LEU A 84 3.57 -5.52 -11.28
CA LEU A 84 3.64 -5.67 -9.82
C LEU A 84 4.73 -4.78 -9.20
N GLY A 85 5.88 -4.65 -9.86
CA GLY A 85 7.00 -3.84 -9.37
C GLY A 85 8.36 -4.28 -9.93
N GLN A 86 9.44 -3.67 -9.44
CA GLN A 86 10.82 -4.02 -9.82
C GLN A 86 11.39 -5.12 -8.91
N GLN A 87 12.25 -5.98 -9.45
CA GLN A 87 13.03 -6.93 -8.68
C GLN A 87 14.22 -6.24 -7.98
N GLY A 88 14.57 -6.70 -6.78
CA GLY A 88 15.87 -6.40 -6.16
C GLY A 88 15.95 -5.11 -5.33
N ARG A 89 14.83 -4.43 -5.06
CA ARG A 89 14.85 -3.24 -4.17
C ARG A 89 14.26 -3.59 -2.80
N SER A 90 15.10 -3.50 -1.77
CA SER A 90 14.72 -3.71 -0.37
C SER A 90 13.72 -2.68 0.16
N GLY A 91 13.55 -1.56 -0.54
CA GLY A 91 12.52 -0.55 -0.28
C GLY A 91 11.23 -0.73 -1.08
N SER A 92 11.03 -1.88 -1.73
CA SER A 92 9.77 -2.18 -2.42
C SER A 92 8.62 -2.25 -1.42
N LEU A 93 7.45 -1.74 -1.80
CA LEU A 93 6.26 -1.71 -0.94
C LEU A 93 5.72 -3.10 -0.58
N PHE A 94 6.22 -4.15 -1.22
CA PHE A 94 5.82 -5.54 -1.04
C PHE A 94 7.04 -6.45 -0.91
N TYR A 95 6.83 -7.62 -0.29
CA TYR A 95 7.82 -8.69 -0.30
C TYR A 95 7.84 -9.33 -1.70
N PRO A 96 9.01 -9.46 -2.35
CA PRO A 96 9.07 -9.82 -3.76
C PRO A 96 8.43 -11.20 -4.04
N PRO A 97 7.70 -11.35 -5.15
CA PRO A 97 7.28 -12.65 -5.64
C PRO A 97 8.43 -13.64 -5.77
N GLN A 98 8.10 -14.92 -5.73
CA GLN A 98 9.03 -16.02 -5.94
C GLN A 98 8.54 -16.89 -7.09
N LEU A 99 9.43 -17.25 -8.01
CA LEU A 99 9.12 -18.29 -8.99
C LEU A 99 8.85 -19.61 -8.25
N LYS A 100 8.06 -20.47 -8.89
CA LYS A 100 7.55 -21.75 -8.38
C LYS A 100 6.51 -21.61 -7.27
N HIS A 101 6.04 -20.39 -7.02
CA HIS A 101 4.92 -20.10 -6.13
C HIS A 101 3.90 -19.25 -6.88
N GLN A 102 2.62 -19.46 -6.58
CA GLN A 102 1.58 -18.53 -7.00
C GLN A 102 1.59 -17.28 -6.12
N VAL A 103 1.00 -16.21 -6.62
CA VAL A 103 0.79 -14.98 -5.87
C VAL A 103 -0.69 -14.62 -5.87
N LEU A 104 -1.20 -14.21 -4.70
CA LEU A 104 -2.43 -13.45 -4.59
C LEU A 104 -2.11 -11.98 -4.87
N VAL A 105 -2.75 -11.42 -5.89
CA VAL A 105 -2.63 -10.02 -6.30
C VAL A 105 -3.93 -9.31 -5.99
N GLU A 106 -3.84 -8.20 -5.30
CA GLU A 106 -4.95 -7.37 -4.84
C GLU A 106 -4.63 -5.89 -5.14
N GLY A 107 -5.54 -5.14 -5.76
CA GLY A 107 -5.29 -3.72 -6.01
C GLY A 107 -6.26 -3.04 -6.95
N TYR A 108 -6.11 -1.73 -7.09
CA TYR A 108 -6.93 -0.90 -7.98
C TYR A 108 -6.22 -0.69 -9.31
N VAL A 109 -6.91 -0.94 -10.42
CA VAL A 109 -6.41 -0.63 -11.75
C VAL A 109 -6.24 0.87 -11.87
N LYS A 110 -5.01 1.31 -12.10
CA LYS A 110 -4.67 2.71 -12.35
C LYS A 110 -4.59 2.96 -13.85
N GLU A 111 -5.45 3.84 -14.35
CA GLU A 111 -5.37 4.30 -15.73
C GLU A 111 -4.04 5.03 -16.00
N GLY A 112 -3.46 4.80 -17.18
CA GLY A 112 -2.25 5.48 -17.61
C GLY A 112 -1.30 4.60 -18.43
N SER A 113 -0.02 4.98 -18.42
CA SER A 113 1.02 4.27 -19.17
C SER A 113 1.31 2.89 -18.57
N LEU A 114 1.47 1.90 -19.45
CA LEU A 114 1.96 0.59 -19.07
C LEU A 114 3.40 0.68 -18.56
N LEU A 115 3.70 -0.03 -17.47
CA LEU A 115 5.04 -0.16 -16.92
C LEU A 115 5.56 -1.57 -17.21
N CYS A 116 6.73 -1.68 -17.84
CA CYS A 116 7.24 -2.95 -18.37
C CYS A 116 6.22 -3.74 -19.22
N GLY A 117 5.29 -3.03 -19.89
CA GLY A 117 4.20 -3.63 -20.68
C GLY A 117 3.02 -4.17 -19.86
N GLY A 118 2.96 -3.90 -18.56
CA GLY A 118 1.85 -4.28 -17.68
C GLY A 118 1.02 -3.10 -17.21
N ILE A 119 -0.27 -3.36 -16.96
CA ILE A 119 -1.23 -2.44 -16.34
C ILE A 119 -0.84 -2.22 -14.88
N VAL A 120 -0.80 -0.97 -14.43
CA VAL A 120 -0.39 -0.63 -13.06
C VAL A 120 -1.55 -0.84 -12.09
N LEU A 121 -1.24 -1.43 -10.94
CA LEU A 121 -2.14 -1.47 -9.79
C LEU A 121 -1.63 -0.52 -8.70
N ASP A 122 -2.52 0.30 -8.11
CA ASP A 122 -2.13 1.31 -7.11
C ASP A 122 -3.24 1.60 -6.07
N PRO A 123 -3.06 1.22 -4.79
CA PRO A 123 -1.96 0.41 -4.28
C PRO A 123 -2.04 -1.02 -4.81
N VAL A 124 -0.88 -1.63 -5.02
CA VAL A 124 -0.74 -3.07 -5.26
C VAL A 124 -0.36 -3.79 -3.97
N VAL A 125 -1.06 -4.88 -3.68
CA VAL A 125 -0.79 -5.78 -2.57
C VAL A 125 -0.55 -7.17 -3.14
N ILE A 126 0.55 -7.78 -2.70
CA ILE A 126 1.02 -9.06 -3.23
C ILE A 126 1.29 -9.97 -2.03
N SER A 127 0.67 -11.14 -2.03
CA SER A 127 0.98 -12.21 -1.07
C SER A 127 1.48 -13.44 -1.82
N VAL A 128 2.68 -13.89 -1.50
CA VAL A 128 3.22 -15.14 -2.05
C VAL A 128 2.54 -16.31 -1.35
N LEU A 129 1.91 -17.19 -2.10
CA LEU A 129 1.26 -18.38 -1.54
C LEU A 129 2.32 -19.45 -1.22
N PRO A 130 2.27 -20.09 -0.05
CA PRO A 130 3.32 -20.99 0.40
C PRO A 130 3.36 -22.30 -0.37
N GLU A 131 2.25 -22.71 -0.98
CA GLU A 131 2.19 -23.92 -1.80
C GLU A 131 3.04 -23.77 -3.07
N LEU A 132 3.77 -24.83 -3.41
CA LEU A 132 4.59 -24.88 -4.61
C LEU A 132 3.72 -25.15 -5.84
N ASP A 133 3.92 -24.34 -6.87
CA ASP A 133 3.41 -24.56 -8.22
C ASP A 133 4.59 -24.47 -9.19
N LEU A 134 5.10 -25.64 -9.58
CA LEU A 134 6.27 -25.75 -10.44
C LEU A 134 6.02 -25.21 -11.86
N SER A 135 4.76 -24.98 -12.25
CA SER A 135 4.42 -24.34 -13.52
C SER A 135 4.70 -22.83 -13.51
N CYS A 136 4.81 -22.20 -12.33
CA CYS A 136 5.11 -20.78 -12.18
C CYS A 136 6.60 -20.47 -12.41
N ASN A 137 7.10 -20.63 -13.64
CA ASN A 137 8.52 -20.52 -13.97
C ASN A 137 8.82 -19.60 -15.17
N THR A 138 7.87 -18.74 -15.53
CA THR A 138 7.97 -17.92 -16.75
C THR A 138 9.00 -16.79 -16.60
N LEU A 139 9.95 -16.78 -17.53
CA LEU A 139 10.95 -15.73 -17.73
C LEU A 139 10.75 -15.13 -19.13
N LEU A 140 10.60 -13.81 -19.22
CA LEU A 140 10.50 -13.07 -20.47
C LEU A 140 11.79 -12.27 -20.71
N PRO A 141 12.28 -12.23 -21.96
CA PRO A 141 13.46 -11.44 -22.29
C PRO A 141 13.17 -9.93 -22.23
N ALA A 142 14.24 -9.14 -22.14
CA ALA A 142 14.18 -7.70 -22.32
C ALA A 142 13.63 -7.34 -23.71
N GLN A 143 12.83 -6.27 -23.76
CA GLN A 143 12.24 -5.74 -24.98
C GLN A 143 12.34 -4.22 -24.98
N ASP A 144 12.74 -3.65 -26.12
CA ASP A 144 12.85 -2.20 -26.27
C ASP A 144 11.51 -1.51 -26.01
N GLY A 145 11.56 -0.41 -25.26
CA GLY A 145 10.37 0.38 -24.90
C GLY A 145 9.59 -0.14 -23.69
N LEU A 146 9.96 -1.29 -23.11
CA LEU A 146 9.30 -1.89 -21.96
C LEU A 146 10.19 -1.86 -20.71
N GLU A 147 10.77 -0.68 -20.47
CA GLU A 147 11.61 -0.44 -19.30
C GLU A 147 10.76 -0.18 -18.05
N PRO A 148 11.29 -0.52 -16.86
CA PRO A 148 10.63 -0.15 -15.62
C PRO A 148 10.69 1.36 -15.39
N PRO A 149 9.82 1.89 -14.51
CA PRO A 149 9.91 3.29 -14.11
C PRO A 149 11.28 3.57 -13.46
N PRO A 150 11.73 4.84 -13.43
CA PRO A 150 12.90 5.22 -12.67
C PRO A 150 12.80 4.72 -11.23
N PRO A 151 13.93 4.34 -10.60
CA PRO A 151 13.89 3.77 -9.28
C PRO A 151 13.34 4.78 -8.26
N ILE A 152 12.27 4.43 -7.54
CA ILE A 152 11.67 5.30 -6.51
C ILE A 152 12.69 5.49 -5.37
N PRO A 153 12.89 6.71 -4.82
CA PRO A 153 13.72 6.90 -3.64
C PRO A 153 13.28 5.99 -2.49
N TYR A 154 14.20 5.60 -1.61
CA TYR A 154 13.82 4.89 -0.39
C TYR A 154 12.81 5.75 0.37
N PRO A 155 11.70 5.16 0.87
CA PRO A 155 10.74 5.92 1.64
C PRO A 155 11.45 6.54 2.85
N GLU A 156 11.21 7.84 3.07
CA GLU A 156 11.79 8.52 4.22
C GLU A 156 11.34 7.85 5.51
N ASN A 157 12.30 7.63 6.41
CA ASN A 157 12.01 7.02 7.71
C ASN A 157 11.43 8.04 8.70
N LYS A 158 10.28 8.63 8.36
CA LYS A 158 9.57 9.57 9.24
C LYS A 158 9.07 8.90 10.52
N LEU A 159 9.56 9.34 11.67
CA LEU A 159 9.10 8.86 12.97
C LEU A 159 7.60 9.09 13.14
N LEU A 160 6.93 8.17 13.82
CA LEU A 160 5.56 8.34 14.26
C LEU A 160 5.51 9.37 15.39
N ALA A 161 4.36 10.04 15.53
CA ALA A 161 4.17 11.05 16.57
C ALA A 161 4.34 10.41 17.96
N ASP A 162 5.00 11.12 18.87
CA ASP A 162 5.39 10.60 20.19
C ASP A 162 4.20 10.28 21.10
N ASP A 163 3.01 10.79 20.78
CA ASP A 163 1.75 10.51 21.46
C ASP A 163 0.97 9.33 20.84
N THR A 164 1.47 8.70 19.77
CA THR A 164 0.79 7.57 19.10
C THR A 164 0.61 6.39 20.05
N ARG A 165 -0.64 5.94 20.25
CA ARG A 165 -0.96 4.80 21.13
C ARG A 165 -1.43 3.56 20.41
N SER A 166 -1.72 3.63 19.12
CA SER A 166 -2.28 2.53 18.34
C SER A 166 -1.52 2.36 17.05
N PHE A 167 -1.10 1.13 16.77
CA PHE A 167 -0.33 0.76 15.60
C PHE A 167 -1.03 -0.38 14.88
N THR A 168 -1.08 -0.34 13.55
CA THR A 168 -1.66 -1.42 12.74
C THR A 168 -0.58 -2.01 11.87
N ILE A 169 -0.42 -3.33 11.91
CA ILE A 169 0.46 -4.09 11.03
C ILE A 169 -0.43 -4.91 10.11
N TYR A 170 -0.29 -4.72 8.80
CA TYR A 170 -0.95 -5.54 7.79
C TYR A 170 -0.04 -6.71 7.38
N PHE A 171 -0.64 -7.88 7.18
CA PHE A 171 0.06 -9.12 6.85
C PHE A 171 -0.30 -9.60 5.44
N ASP A 172 0.65 -10.31 4.87
CA ASP A 172 0.42 -11.02 3.62
C ASP A 172 -0.46 -12.24 3.92
N PHE A 173 -1.18 -12.72 2.91
CA PHE A 173 -2.08 -13.86 3.05
C PHE A 173 -1.36 -15.07 3.63
N ASP A 174 -1.94 -15.67 4.68
CA ASP A 174 -1.37 -16.83 5.38
C ASP A 174 0.05 -16.66 5.91
N SER A 175 0.45 -15.42 6.18
CA SER A 175 1.78 -15.10 6.69
C SER A 175 1.73 -14.45 8.08
N ASP A 176 2.68 -14.86 8.93
CA ASP A 176 3.06 -14.17 10.16
C ASP A 176 4.40 -13.41 10.00
N PHE A 177 4.95 -13.37 8.79
CA PHE A 177 6.25 -12.76 8.53
C PHE A 177 6.20 -11.23 8.63
N LEU A 178 7.16 -10.65 9.35
CA LEU A 178 7.36 -9.21 9.44
C LEU A 178 8.50 -8.80 8.51
N SER A 179 8.14 -8.25 7.35
CA SER A 179 9.11 -7.60 6.47
C SER A 179 9.74 -6.38 7.14
N LEU A 180 10.85 -5.86 6.59
CA LEU A 180 11.56 -4.71 7.14
C LEU A 180 10.63 -3.52 7.47
N HIS A 181 9.70 -3.19 6.57
CA HIS A 181 8.73 -2.11 6.76
C HIS A 181 7.74 -2.40 7.90
N LYS A 182 7.33 -3.66 8.07
CA LYS A 182 6.42 -4.09 9.13
C LYS A 182 7.12 -4.11 10.49
N THR A 183 8.36 -4.59 10.55
CA THR A 183 9.19 -4.59 11.78
C THR A 183 9.43 -3.17 12.31
N ARG A 184 9.57 -2.18 11.43
CA ARG A 184 9.71 -0.77 11.83
C ARG A 184 8.53 -0.27 12.66
N ILE A 185 7.30 -0.71 12.38
CA ILE A 185 6.10 -0.33 13.15
C ILE A 185 6.25 -0.80 14.61
N VAL A 186 6.76 -2.02 14.81
CA VAL A 186 7.03 -2.56 16.15
C VAL A 186 8.13 -1.77 16.85
N SER A 187 9.22 -1.44 16.14
CA SER A 187 10.30 -0.61 16.68
C SER A 187 9.80 0.77 17.13
N GLU A 188 8.93 1.40 16.35
CA GLU A 188 8.33 2.69 16.72
C GLU A 188 7.39 2.56 17.93
N ALA A 189 6.58 1.50 18.01
CA ALA A 189 5.76 1.23 19.19
C ALA A 189 6.63 1.11 20.45
N VAL A 190 7.74 0.38 20.39
CA VAL A 190 8.67 0.24 21.53
C VAL A 190 9.40 1.55 21.85
N ARG A 191 9.83 2.33 20.84
CA ARG A 191 10.43 3.66 21.04
C ARG A 191 9.46 4.56 21.82
N ILE A 192 8.21 4.62 21.38
CA ILE A 192 7.17 5.47 21.97
C ILE A 192 6.80 4.99 23.37
N ALA A 193 6.72 3.68 23.59
CA ALA A 193 6.50 3.12 24.93
C ALA A 193 7.59 3.55 25.91
N LYS A 194 8.86 3.45 25.52
CA LYS A 194 10.00 3.86 26.35
C LYS A 194 9.98 5.37 26.63
N LEU A 195 9.72 6.19 25.61
CA LEU A 195 9.67 7.65 25.75
C LEU A 195 8.57 8.10 26.71
N ASN A 196 7.42 7.43 26.70
CA ASN A 196 6.27 7.76 27.54
C ASN A 196 6.16 6.88 28.81
N GLN A 197 7.16 6.03 29.09
CA GLN A 197 7.18 5.11 30.23
C GLN A 197 5.97 4.16 30.30
N LEU A 198 5.44 3.77 29.13
CA LEU A 198 4.35 2.81 28.99
C LEU A 198 4.87 1.41 29.18
N LYS A 199 4.14 0.61 29.95
CA LYS A 199 4.60 -0.70 30.40
C LYS A 199 3.68 -1.83 29.97
N SER A 200 2.49 -1.51 29.47
CA SER A 200 1.53 -2.52 29.06
C SER A 200 1.21 -2.39 27.58
N VAL A 201 0.98 -3.54 26.95
CA VAL A 201 0.64 -3.61 25.53
C VAL A 201 -0.51 -4.58 25.34
N GLU A 202 -1.47 -4.20 24.51
CA GLU A 202 -2.53 -5.08 24.01
C GLU A 202 -2.28 -5.38 22.53
N ILE A 203 -2.29 -6.66 22.17
CA ILE A 203 -2.07 -7.15 20.81
C ILE A 203 -3.35 -7.86 20.36
N ASN A 204 -4.04 -7.29 19.38
CA ASN A 204 -5.25 -7.87 18.78
C ASN A 204 -4.94 -8.36 17.38
N THR A 205 -5.03 -9.66 17.13
CA THR A 205 -4.77 -10.26 15.81
C THR A 205 -6.03 -10.78 15.15
N PHE A 206 -6.03 -10.74 13.82
CA PHE A 206 -7.20 -11.06 13.01
C PHE A 206 -6.84 -12.04 11.89
N ARG A 207 -7.77 -12.95 11.64
CA ARG A 207 -7.81 -13.83 10.47
C ARG A 207 -8.79 -13.28 9.44
N ALA A 208 -8.45 -13.37 8.16
CA ALA A 208 -9.28 -12.86 7.07
C ALA A 208 -9.72 -13.93 6.06
N THR A 209 -10.69 -13.52 5.25
CA THR A 209 -11.00 -14.12 3.96
C THR A 209 -10.82 -13.05 2.89
N THR A 210 -10.22 -13.41 1.76
CA THR A 210 -10.19 -12.61 0.53
C THR A 210 -11.20 -13.19 -0.46
N LEU A 211 -12.07 -12.33 -0.99
CA LEU A 211 -12.95 -12.68 -2.11
C LEU A 211 -12.26 -12.29 -3.43
N LEU A 212 -12.12 -13.26 -4.33
CA LEU A 212 -11.49 -13.12 -5.64
C LEU A 212 -12.47 -12.55 -6.67
N SER A 213 -11.93 -11.99 -7.75
CA SER A 213 -12.68 -11.41 -8.88
C SER A 213 -13.63 -12.41 -9.54
N ASP A 214 -13.30 -13.70 -9.51
CA ASP A 214 -14.12 -14.80 -10.06
C ASP A 214 -15.21 -15.29 -9.08
N GLY A 215 -15.32 -14.66 -7.90
CA GLY A 215 -16.22 -15.07 -6.81
C GLY A 215 -15.67 -16.16 -5.90
N GLY A 216 -14.48 -16.70 -6.22
CA GLY A 216 -13.74 -17.63 -5.36
C GLY A 216 -13.36 -17.00 -4.02
N LYS A 217 -13.13 -17.82 -3.00
CA LYS A 217 -12.76 -17.35 -1.67
C LYS A 217 -11.48 -18.01 -1.21
N LEU A 218 -10.52 -17.19 -0.78
CA LEU A 218 -9.35 -17.64 -0.06
C LEU A 218 -9.53 -17.33 1.41
N VAL A 219 -9.68 -18.37 2.22
CA VAL A 219 -9.79 -18.24 3.67
C VAL A 219 -8.43 -18.59 4.26
N GLU A 220 -7.89 -17.71 5.10
CA GLU A 220 -6.60 -17.96 5.74
C GLU A 220 -6.66 -19.22 6.63
N LYS A 221 -5.50 -19.81 6.97
CA LYS A 221 -5.37 -20.93 7.91
C LYS A 221 -5.97 -20.61 9.27
N ALA A 222 -6.57 -21.63 9.91
CA ALA A 222 -7.32 -21.46 11.15
C ALA A 222 -6.49 -20.84 12.29
N ASN A 223 -5.19 -21.14 12.33
CA ASN A 223 -4.26 -20.73 13.38
C ASN A 223 -3.44 -19.47 13.03
N ILE A 224 -3.65 -18.82 11.88
CA ILE A 224 -2.75 -17.74 11.45
C ILE A 224 -2.76 -16.54 12.40
N ALA A 225 -3.92 -16.22 12.99
CA ALA A 225 -4.04 -15.11 13.93
C ALA A 225 -3.30 -15.41 15.23
N GLU A 226 -3.23 -16.68 15.64
CA GLU A 226 -2.49 -17.15 16.81
C GLU A 226 -0.99 -17.02 16.54
N LEU A 227 -0.50 -17.53 15.40
CA LEU A 227 0.90 -17.42 15.00
C LEU A 227 1.39 -15.95 14.95
N ARG A 228 0.58 -15.06 14.38
CA ARG A 228 0.85 -13.60 14.39
C ARG A 228 0.93 -13.05 15.81
N ALA A 229 0.07 -13.51 16.70
CA ALA A 229 0.01 -13.03 18.07
C ALA A 229 1.20 -13.50 18.89
N GLU A 230 1.57 -14.78 18.78
CA GLU A 230 2.74 -15.38 19.42
C GLU A 230 4.01 -14.66 18.99
N LYS A 231 4.22 -14.49 17.68
CA LYS A 231 5.38 -13.77 17.15
C LYS A 231 5.47 -12.34 17.68
N LEU A 232 4.36 -11.61 17.74
CA LEU A 232 4.37 -10.24 18.28
C LEU A 232 4.63 -10.23 19.80
N ARG A 233 4.03 -11.15 20.56
CA ARG A 233 4.30 -11.32 21.99
C ARG A 233 5.79 -11.55 22.22
N ASP A 234 6.38 -12.53 21.54
CA ASP A 234 7.81 -12.88 21.67
C ASP A 234 8.72 -11.68 21.38
N ILE A 235 8.36 -10.85 20.40
CA ILE A 235 9.10 -9.62 20.10
C ILE A 235 8.98 -8.60 21.24
N PHE A 236 7.78 -8.36 21.78
CA PHE A 236 7.61 -7.40 22.88
C PHE A 236 8.30 -7.87 24.17
N GLU A 237 8.23 -9.16 24.48
CA GLU A 237 8.98 -9.76 25.59
C GLU A 237 10.49 -9.59 25.40
N GLY A 238 11.01 -9.96 24.23
CA GLY A 238 12.42 -9.80 23.89
C GLY A 238 12.90 -8.34 23.89
N LEU A 239 11.99 -7.37 23.75
CA LEU A 239 12.27 -5.93 23.80
C LEU A 239 12.08 -5.32 25.20
N GLY A 240 11.78 -6.15 26.21
CA GLY A 240 11.81 -5.80 27.63
C GLY A 240 10.44 -5.53 28.28
N PHE A 241 9.34 -5.90 27.64
CA PHE A 241 8.03 -5.90 28.29
C PHE A 241 7.89 -7.14 29.16
N GLU A 242 7.32 -6.97 30.36
CA GLU A 242 6.98 -8.10 31.23
C GLU A 242 5.81 -8.89 30.62
N GLU A 243 5.90 -10.23 30.59
CA GLU A 243 4.85 -11.12 30.05
C GLU A 243 3.47 -10.79 30.65
N SER A 244 3.41 -10.55 31.97
CA SER A 244 2.16 -10.20 32.67
C SER A 244 1.52 -8.88 32.22
N LYS A 245 2.24 -8.05 31.47
CA LYS A 245 1.80 -6.76 30.91
C LYS A 245 1.50 -6.82 29.42
N ILE A 246 1.63 -7.98 28.80
CA ILE A 246 1.32 -8.22 27.39
C ILE A 246 -0.02 -8.95 27.32
N ARG A 247 -1.07 -8.23 26.95
CA ARG A 247 -2.40 -8.81 26.71
C ARG A 247 -2.52 -9.20 25.25
N VAL A 248 -2.87 -10.45 24.99
CA VAL A 248 -3.14 -10.95 23.63
C VAL A 248 -4.62 -11.25 23.46
N ILE A 249 -5.21 -10.77 22.36
CA ILE A 249 -6.58 -11.08 21.95
C ILE A 249 -6.54 -11.60 20.52
N VAL A 250 -6.97 -12.84 20.33
CA VAL A 250 -6.95 -13.49 19.02
C VAL A 250 -8.37 -13.60 18.46
N THR A 251 -8.57 -13.14 17.23
CA THR A 251 -9.83 -13.29 16.49
C THR A 251 -9.66 -14.33 15.36
N ASN A 252 -9.93 -15.59 15.68
CA ASN A 252 -9.79 -16.73 14.74
C ASN A 252 -10.97 -16.90 13.77
N LYS A 253 -12.10 -16.23 14.03
CA LYS A 253 -13.20 -16.21 13.08
C LYS A 253 -12.78 -15.35 11.89
N ALA A 254 -12.58 -15.99 10.73
CA ALA A 254 -12.22 -15.30 9.51
C ALA A 254 -13.28 -14.24 9.16
N SER A 255 -12.83 -13.07 8.68
CA SER A 255 -13.72 -12.08 8.07
C SER A 255 -14.48 -12.71 6.88
N LYS A 256 -15.59 -12.11 6.46
CA LYS A 256 -16.39 -12.64 5.33
C LYS A 256 -15.72 -12.47 3.95
N GLY A 257 -14.79 -11.52 3.83
CA GLY A 257 -14.36 -10.97 2.54
C GLY A 257 -15.48 -10.15 1.89
N LYS A 258 -15.16 -9.00 1.31
CA LYS A 258 -16.11 -8.15 0.58
C LYS A 258 -15.72 -7.94 -0.89
N GLY A 259 -14.56 -8.45 -1.32
CA GLY A 259 -14.07 -8.34 -2.69
C GLY A 259 -13.25 -7.09 -2.96
N GLU A 260 -13.04 -6.24 -1.95
CA GLU A 260 -12.27 -5.02 -2.06
C GLU A 260 -11.48 -4.78 -0.77
N ASN A 261 -10.18 -4.50 -0.89
CA ASN A 261 -9.29 -4.23 0.24
C ASN A 261 -9.35 -5.29 1.35
N ASP A 262 -9.67 -6.55 1.03
CA ASP A 262 -9.79 -7.62 2.01
C ASP A 262 -8.47 -7.87 2.75
N TRP A 263 -7.34 -7.55 2.11
CA TRP A 263 -6.02 -7.50 2.73
C TRP A 263 -5.92 -6.66 4.01
N GLN A 264 -6.72 -5.61 4.16
CA GLN A 264 -6.72 -4.78 5.37
C GLN A 264 -7.29 -5.50 6.60
N MET A 265 -7.96 -6.63 6.38
CA MET A 265 -8.49 -7.48 7.45
C MET A 265 -7.43 -8.47 7.96
N ARG A 266 -6.35 -8.70 7.21
CA ARG A 266 -5.17 -9.48 7.63
C ARG A 266 -4.26 -8.58 8.45
N LYS A 267 -4.55 -8.42 9.74
CA LYS A 267 -3.85 -7.43 10.57
C LYS A 267 -3.60 -7.85 12.01
N ALA A 268 -2.68 -7.13 12.63
CA ALA A 268 -2.58 -6.99 14.06
C ALA A 268 -2.73 -5.51 14.45
N VAL A 269 -3.39 -5.25 15.57
CA VAL A 269 -3.51 -3.93 16.19
C VAL A 269 -2.81 -3.97 17.53
N ILE A 270 -1.83 -3.10 17.71
CA ILE A 270 -1.04 -2.97 18.94
C ILE A 270 -1.49 -1.68 19.63
N ARG A 271 -1.81 -1.76 20.92
CA ARG A 271 -2.12 -0.61 21.76
C ARG A 271 -1.21 -0.52 22.96
N LEU A 272 -0.72 0.68 23.27
CA LEU A 272 0.20 0.92 24.40
C LEU A 272 -0.51 1.65 25.54
N TYR A 273 -0.20 1.24 26.77
CA TYR A 273 -0.77 1.78 28.01
C TYR A 273 0.30 2.03 29.08
#